data_AF-A0AAN6G1A5-F1
#
_entry.id   AF-A0AAN6G1A5-F1
#
_cell.length_a   1.000
_cell.length_b   1.000
_cell.length_c   1.000
_cell.angle_alpha   90.00
_cell.angle_beta   90.00
_cell.angle_gamma   90.00
#
_symmetry.space_group_name_H-M   'P 1'
#
loop_
_entity.id
_entity.type
_entity.pdbx_description
1 polymer ?
#
loop_
_entity_poly.entity_id
_entity_poly.type
_entity_poly.pdbx_seq_one_letter_code
_entity_poly.pdbx_strand_id
1 'polypeptide(L)'
;MAEPQSQPSTNGSSTTPQNGHSEQWGTDRPVTLDANGTLDTPHGTAHPNVGKSIPDIEAIGPDSEPLTTWQKRNSINPHDQIKLVRLSHMRYQHPDLDQITTFLLDFGMHIAKRSPDGERIWYRGYGTAQEAPRNSSVAPSKSNPTPSSKRPSLSNPPTARRRNPTIEELHEAPGGGSLLTLHDPEGFPINLMYGQEPAAKGEYPSKVIVNDEVDKPRVRKFNRFTPGPAAVHKLGHYGLCVQDFPSQVKWYTQNFNLAPTDFLFVPTPSSSNEDTSPAAAPGSEAVKPENQEEGGQKAATAGGRMDVAVFLHVDRGEEPTDHHTFFMSMNAKSHVHHCSFEVHDYDTQHLGHQWLASKKYTSVWGIGRHILGSQIFDYWWDTTGNMIEHYADGDLVNKDTPVAWNNAGDESLAVWGPEVPKWFLE
;
A
#
# COMPACT_ATOMS: atom_id res chain seq x y z
N MET A 1 -7.16 44.21 63.06
CA MET A 1 -8.06 43.90 61.93
C MET A 1 -7.31 44.25 60.66
N ALA A 2 -6.91 43.24 59.90
CA ALA A 2 -6.41 43.35 58.54
C ALA A 2 -6.82 42.06 57.83
N GLU A 3 -7.62 42.18 56.79
CA GLU A 3 -8.13 41.08 55.96
C GLU A 3 -6.99 40.41 55.19
N PRO A 4 -7.01 39.07 55.00
CA PRO A 4 -6.12 38.43 54.05
C PRO A 4 -6.69 38.51 52.63
N GLN A 5 -5.91 39.11 51.73
CA GLN A 5 -6.16 39.23 50.31
C GLN A 5 -6.29 37.85 49.64
N SER A 6 -7.34 37.68 48.84
CA SER A 6 -7.57 36.55 47.95
C SER A 6 -6.48 36.44 46.88
N GLN A 7 -5.80 35.29 46.80
CA GLN A 7 -4.94 34.94 45.68
C GLN A 7 -5.79 34.58 44.45
N PRO A 8 -5.46 35.08 43.24
CA PRO A 8 -6.15 34.69 42.02
C PRO A 8 -5.77 33.26 41.61
N SER A 9 -6.77 32.48 41.21
CA SER A 9 -6.60 31.15 40.62
C SER A 9 -5.68 31.22 39.42
N THR A 10 -4.55 30.51 39.47
CA THR A 10 -3.62 30.40 38.34
C THR A 10 -4.27 29.60 37.21
N ASN A 11 -4.39 30.27 36.08
CA ASN A 11 -4.86 29.79 34.78
C ASN A 11 -4.27 28.44 34.40
N GLY A 12 -5.10 27.62 33.74
CA GLY A 12 -4.76 26.33 33.16
C GLY A 12 -3.50 26.42 32.29
N SER A 13 -2.54 25.55 32.59
CA SER A 13 -1.35 25.34 31.79
C SER A 13 -1.74 24.65 30.49
N SER A 14 -1.79 25.38 29.39
CA SER A 14 -1.80 24.81 28.04
C SER A 14 -0.43 24.20 27.77
N THR A 15 -0.34 22.87 27.72
CA THR A 15 0.85 22.18 27.20
C THR A 15 0.53 21.66 25.81
N THR A 16 1.05 22.33 24.78
CA THR A 16 1.07 21.79 23.41
C THR A 16 2.18 20.74 23.32
N PRO A 17 1.87 19.45 23.00
CA PRO A 17 2.91 18.46 22.78
C PRO A 17 3.77 18.83 21.57
N GLN A 18 5.09 18.77 21.70
CA GLN A 18 6.02 19.16 20.62
C GLN A 18 5.98 18.25 19.38
N ASN A 19 5.37 17.06 19.44
CA ASN A 19 5.40 16.05 18.36
C ASN A 19 4.06 15.33 18.16
N GLY A 20 2.92 16.02 18.23
CA GLY A 20 1.59 15.42 18.06
C GLY A 20 0.92 15.77 16.73
N HIS A 21 0.37 14.76 16.06
CA HIS A 21 -0.45 14.80 14.83
C HIS A 21 -1.47 15.96 14.82
N SER A 22 -1.48 16.76 13.76
CA SER A 22 -2.21 18.01 13.62
C SER A 22 -3.31 18.02 12.56
N GLU A 23 -3.29 17.12 11.57
CA GLU A 23 -4.27 17.21 10.47
C GLU A 23 -5.49 16.27 10.60
N GLN A 24 -5.38 15.11 11.27
CA GLN A 24 -6.51 14.16 11.43
C GLN A 24 -7.63 14.65 12.39
N TRP A 25 -7.39 15.68 13.22
CA TRP A 25 -8.32 16.13 14.27
C TRP A 25 -8.55 17.65 14.32
N GLY A 26 -8.02 18.39 13.34
CA GLY A 26 -8.04 19.85 13.28
C GLY A 26 -6.98 20.55 14.14
N THR A 27 -6.73 21.83 13.85
CA THR A 27 -5.69 22.69 14.48
C THR A 27 -5.99 23.12 15.93
N ASP A 28 -7.18 22.83 16.44
CA ASP A 28 -7.61 23.24 17.78
C ASP A 28 -7.40 22.09 18.78
N ARG A 29 -6.23 22.06 19.43
CA ARG A 29 -6.01 21.24 20.63
C ARG A 29 -5.73 22.09 21.88
N PRO A 30 -6.68 22.88 22.39
CA PRO A 30 -6.66 23.19 23.81
C PRO A 30 -7.15 21.95 24.57
N VAL A 31 -6.21 21.11 25.03
CA VAL A 31 -6.52 20.12 26.07
C VAL A 31 -6.38 20.83 27.41
N THR A 32 -7.49 21.09 28.09
CA THR A 32 -7.47 21.54 29.48
C THR A 32 -7.86 20.38 30.37
N LEU A 33 -6.88 19.85 31.11
CA LEU A 33 -7.15 19.10 32.33
C LEU A 33 -7.65 20.11 33.36
N ASP A 34 -8.92 20.04 33.71
CA ASP A 34 -9.42 20.82 34.83
C ASP A 34 -9.00 20.18 36.17
N ALA A 35 -9.10 20.93 37.26
CA ALA A 35 -8.73 20.44 38.60
C ALA A 35 -9.62 19.29 39.10
N ASN A 36 -10.70 18.96 38.38
CA ASN A 36 -11.60 17.85 38.67
C ASN A 36 -11.22 16.57 37.90
N GLY A 37 -10.17 16.63 37.05
CA GLY A 37 -9.71 15.51 36.26
C GLY A 37 -10.51 15.27 34.98
N THR A 38 -11.34 16.23 34.55
CA THR A 38 -12.04 16.16 33.27
C THR A 38 -11.08 16.62 32.18
N LEU A 39 -10.83 15.75 31.19
CA LEU A 39 -10.03 16.09 30.03
C LEU A 39 -10.97 16.50 28.91
N ASP A 40 -11.33 17.77 28.85
CA ASP A 40 -12.22 18.27 27.80
C ASP A 40 -11.40 18.65 26.56
N THR A 41 -11.90 18.18 25.42
CA THR A 41 -11.40 18.51 24.08
C THR A 41 -12.49 19.27 23.33
N PRO A 42 -12.17 19.96 22.22
CA PRO A 42 -13.20 20.57 21.36
C PRO A 42 -14.28 19.57 20.86
N HIS A 43 -14.00 18.27 20.94
CA HIS A 43 -14.88 17.18 20.52
C HIS A 43 -15.61 16.50 21.70
N GLY A 44 -15.53 17.07 22.91
CA GLY A 44 -16.14 16.54 24.13
C GLY A 44 -15.13 16.00 25.15
N THR A 45 -15.62 15.31 26.17
CA THR A 45 -14.79 14.68 27.20
C THR A 45 -13.97 13.55 26.59
N ALA A 46 -12.65 13.60 26.76
CA ALA A 46 -11.77 12.53 26.30
C ALA A 46 -11.90 11.30 27.19
N HIS A 47 -11.89 10.17 26.53
CA HIS A 47 -11.88 8.85 27.15
C HIS A 47 -10.54 8.14 26.85
N PRO A 48 -10.15 7.14 27.67
CA PRO A 48 -9.04 6.27 27.32
C PRO A 48 -9.22 5.66 25.93
N ASN A 49 -8.13 5.54 25.17
CA ASN A 49 -8.16 4.88 23.86
C ASN A 49 -8.53 3.40 24.01
N VAL A 50 -9.45 2.92 23.18
CA VAL A 50 -9.93 1.53 23.16
C VAL A 50 -10.09 1.07 21.71
N GLY A 51 -9.88 -0.23 21.47
CA GLY A 51 -10.06 -0.85 20.15
C GLY A 51 -10.70 -2.23 20.28
N LYS A 52 -11.38 -2.68 19.21
CA LYS A 52 -11.94 -4.02 19.08
C LYS A 52 -11.87 -4.47 17.62
N SER A 53 -11.77 -5.76 17.38
CA SER A 53 -12.04 -6.33 16.06
C SER A 53 -13.53 -6.20 15.76
N ILE A 54 -13.86 -5.64 14.59
CA ILE A 54 -15.22 -5.51 14.07
C ILE A 54 -15.25 -6.02 12.63
N PRO A 55 -16.41 -6.44 12.11
CA PRO A 55 -16.54 -6.77 10.69
C PRO A 55 -16.15 -5.58 9.80
N ASP A 56 -15.56 -5.86 8.65
CA ASP A 56 -15.22 -4.90 7.59
C ASP A 56 -16.42 -4.03 7.20
N ILE A 57 -17.62 -4.61 7.06
CA ILE A 57 -18.87 -3.90 6.73
C ILE A 57 -19.26 -2.90 7.83
N GLU A 58 -18.94 -3.17 9.11
CA GLU A 58 -19.15 -2.20 10.20
C GLU A 58 -18.10 -1.08 10.13
N ALA A 59 -16.86 -1.40 9.76
CA ALA A 59 -15.75 -0.45 9.68
C ALA A 59 -15.84 0.52 8.48
N ILE A 60 -16.16 -0.02 7.30
CA ILE A 60 -16.19 0.71 6.02
C ILE A 60 -17.56 1.38 5.80
N GLY A 61 -18.63 0.77 6.31
CA GLY A 61 -19.99 1.27 6.19
C GLY A 61 -20.77 0.66 5.02
N PRO A 62 -21.96 1.22 4.72
CA PRO A 62 -22.97 0.51 3.94
C PRO A 62 -22.77 0.55 2.42
N ASP A 63 -21.87 1.38 1.88
CA ASP A 63 -21.67 1.52 0.43
C ASP A 63 -20.84 0.36 -0.12
N SER A 64 -21.49 -0.77 -0.33
CA SER A 64 -20.90 -1.97 -0.90
C SER A 64 -21.90 -2.77 -1.72
N GLU A 65 -21.41 -3.64 -2.60
CA GLU A 65 -22.24 -4.60 -3.35
C GLU A 65 -21.60 -5.98 -3.40
N PRO A 66 -22.37 -7.07 -3.52
CA PRO A 66 -21.78 -8.41 -3.67
C PRO A 66 -20.87 -8.49 -4.89
N LEU A 67 -19.71 -9.15 -4.75
CA LEU A 67 -18.72 -9.32 -5.84
C LEU A 67 -19.34 -9.85 -7.14
N THR A 68 -20.26 -10.81 -7.04
CA THR A 68 -20.97 -11.38 -8.20
C THR A 68 -21.81 -10.34 -8.96
N THR A 69 -22.38 -9.36 -8.26
CA THR A 69 -23.14 -8.26 -8.87
C THR A 69 -22.20 -7.32 -9.61
N TRP A 70 -21.07 -6.95 -8.99
CA TRP A 70 -20.03 -6.14 -9.60
C TRP A 70 -19.45 -6.81 -10.86
N GLN A 71 -19.11 -8.10 -10.78
CA GLN A 71 -18.60 -8.87 -11.91
C GLN A 71 -19.58 -8.91 -13.08
N LYS A 72 -20.86 -9.18 -12.80
CA LYS A 72 -21.92 -9.19 -13.83
C LYS A 72 -22.06 -7.83 -14.51
N ARG A 73 -22.05 -6.75 -13.73
CA ARG A 73 -22.11 -5.36 -14.24
C ARG A 73 -20.92 -5.02 -15.13
N ASN A 74 -19.74 -5.54 -14.81
CA ASN A 74 -18.50 -5.33 -15.57
C ASN A 74 -18.24 -6.39 -16.67
N SER A 75 -19.23 -7.25 -16.95
CA SER A 75 -19.14 -8.31 -17.97
C SER A 75 -17.95 -9.26 -17.73
N ILE A 76 -17.67 -9.57 -16.48
CA ILE A 76 -16.63 -10.51 -16.07
C ILE A 76 -17.25 -11.89 -15.90
N ASN A 77 -16.72 -12.86 -16.63
CA ASN A 77 -17.01 -14.27 -16.42
C ASN A 77 -15.80 -14.92 -15.74
N PRO A 78 -15.91 -15.34 -14.46
CA PRO A 78 -14.79 -15.94 -13.75
C PRO A 78 -14.25 -17.21 -14.42
N HIS A 79 -15.03 -17.92 -15.24
CA HIS A 79 -14.54 -19.10 -15.96
C HIS A 79 -13.53 -18.78 -17.07
N ASP A 80 -13.53 -17.56 -17.60
CA ASP A 80 -12.66 -17.15 -18.71
C ASP A 80 -11.32 -16.55 -18.21
N GLN A 81 -11.22 -16.27 -16.90
CA GLN A 81 -10.04 -15.67 -16.29
C GLN A 81 -8.92 -16.70 -16.09
N ILE A 82 -7.67 -16.23 -16.24
CA ILE A 82 -6.48 -16.92 -15.77
C ILE A 82 -6.54 -17.02 -14.24
N LYS A 83 -6.31 -18.21 -13.70
CA LYS A 83 -6.33 -18.49 -12.27
C LYS A 83 -4.95 -18.33 -11.66
N LEU A 84 -4.72 -17.15 -11.11
CA LEU A 84 -3.60 -16.86 -10.23
C LEU A 84 -3.81 -17.58 -8.89
N VAL A 85 -2.70 -17.98 -8.26
CA VAL A 85 -2.71 -18.63 -6.95
C VAL A 85 -2.06 -17.80 -5.86
N ARG A 86 -1.12 -16.92 -6.24
CA ARG A 86 -0.41 -15.97 -5.37
C ARG A 86 0.43 -15.00 -6.22
N LEU A 87 0.90 -13.92 -5.61
CA LEU A 87 1.98 -13.09 -6.16
C LEU A 87 3.31 -13.82 -6.01
N SER A 88 4.13 -13.88 -7.07
CA SER A 88 5.35 -14.69 -7.03
C SER A 88 6.65 -13.90 -6.89
N HIS A 89 6.74 -12.72 -7.48
CA HIS A 89 7.95 -11.91 -7.42
C HIS A 89 7.67 -10.48 -7.84
N MET A 90 8.59 -9.61 -7.46
CA MET A 90 8.80 -8.32 -8.09
C MET A 90 10.16 -8.31 -8.76
N ARG A 91 10.38 -7.44 -9.74
CA ARG A 91 11.70 -7.31 -10.38
C ARG A 91 12.11 -5.85 -10.40
N TYR A 92 13.24 -5.56 -9.77
CA TYR A 92 13.84 -4.24 -9.77
C TYR A 92 15.19 -4.23 -10.49
N GLN A 93 15.56 -3.05 -10.98
CA GLN A 93 16.88 -2.79 -11.53
C GLN A 93 17.62 -1.85 -10.60
N HIS A 94 18.83 -2.23 -10.21
CA HIS A 94 19.70 -1.40 -9.38
C HIS A 94 21.04 -1.20 -10.08
N PRO A 95 21.63 0.01 -9.96
CA PRO A 95 22.96 0.27 -10.51
C PRO A 95 24.06 -0.43 -9.71
N ASP A 96 23.82 -0.72 -8.43
CA ASP A 96 24.75 -1.38 -7.52
C ASP A 96 24.04 -2.52 -6.79
N LEU A 97 24.37 -3.76 -7.15
CA LEU A 97 23.78 -4.95 -6.56
C LEU A 97 24.28 -5.23 -5.14
N ASP A 98 25.47 -4.78 -4.77
CA ASP A 98 25.99 -4.98 -3.42
C ASP A 98 25.36 -3.99 -2.45
N GLN A 99 25.17 -2.74 -2.87
CA GLN A 99 24.48 -1.73 -2.08
C GLN A 99 23.04 -2.15 -1.75
N ILE A 100 22.26 -2.57 -2.76
CA ILE A 100 20.89 -3.04 -2.54
C ILE A 100 20.87 -4.37 -1.76
N THR A 101 21.89 -5.23 -1.93
CA THR A 101 22.03 -6.43 -1.11
C THR A 101 22.12 -6.07 0.37
N THR A 102 22.98 -5.11 0.73
CA THR A 102 23.12 -4.70 2.14
C THR A 102 21.80 -4.21 2.71
N PHE A 103 21.09 -3.35 1.97
CA PHE A 103 19.77 -2.87 2.38
C PHE A 103 18.77 -4.01 2.54
N LEU A 104 18.63 -4.91 1.57
CA LEU A 104 17.66 -6.00 1.64
C LEU A 104 17.97 -7.01 2.76
N LEU A 105 19.25 -7.22 3.09
CA LEU A 105 19.63 -8.02 4.26
C LEU A 105 19.27 -7.30 5.56
N ASP A 106 19.51 -5.99 5.67
CA ASP A 106 19.09 -5.20 6.83
C ASP A 106 17.56 -5.06 6.93
N PHE A 107 16.85 -5.14 5.81
CA PHE A 107 15.39 -5.16 5.73
C PHE A 107 14.81 -6.52 6.17
N GLY A 108 15.60 -7.60 6.12
CA GLY A 108 15.19 -8.91 6.61
C GLY A 108 15.03 -9.99 5.53
N MET A 109 15.43 -9.70 4.30
CA MET A 109 15.48 -10.68 3.22
C MET A 109 16.76 -11.51 3.28
N HIS A 110 16.76 -12.65 2.59
CA HIS A 110 17.93 -13.52 2.45
C HIS A 110 18.23 -13.80 0.98
N ILE A 111 19.51 -13.89 0.61
CA ILE A 111 19.91 -14.27 -0.75
C ILE A 111 19.50 -15.74 -1.00
N ALA A 112 18.60 -15.95 -1.95
CA ALA A 112 18.21 -17.28 -2.43
C ALA A 112 19.25 -17.83 -3.42
N LYS A 113 19.69 -16.99 -4.37
CA LYS A 113 20.68 -17.36 -5.39
C LYS A 113 21.31 -16.11 -6.00
N ARG A 114 22.53 -16.24 -6.50
CA ARG A 114 23.18 -15.29 -7.42
C ARG A 114 23.34 -15.96 -8.77
N SER A 115 23.14 -15.23 -9.86
CA SER A 115 23.38 -15.77 -11.19
C SER A 115 24.89 -15.96 -11.42
N PRO A 116 25.30 -16.91 -12.27
CA PRO A 116 26.71 -17.14 -12.57
C PRO A 116 27.42 -15.91 -13.18
N ASP A 117 26.68 -15.09 -13.95
CA ASP A 117 27.16 -13.85 -14.56
C ASP A 117 27.28 -12.67 -13.56
N GLY A 118 26.77 -12.83 -12.34
CA GLY A 118 26.75 -11.78 -11.32
C GLY A 118 25.75 -10.65 -11.60
N GLU A 119 24.97 -10.72 -12.68
CA GLU A 119 24.05 -9.65 -13.07
C GLU A 119 22.70 -9.72 -12.34
N ARG A 120 22.43 -10.80 -11.60
CA ARG A 120 21.13 -11.04 -10.96
C ARG A 120 21.27 -11.67 -9.58
N ILE A 121 20.42 -11.22 -8.67
CA ILE A 121 20.29 -11.77 -7.32
C ILE A 121 18.81 -11.97 -7.02
N TRP A 122 18.49 -13.15 -6.50
CA TRP A 122 17.15 -13.47 -6.00
C TRP A 122 17.18 -13.42 -4.47
N TYR A 123 16.26 -12.70 -3.84
CA TYR A 123 16.16 -12.57 -2.38
C TYR A 123 14.81 -13.04 -1.87
N ARG A 124 14.74 -13.87 -0.84
CA ARG A 124 13.48 -14.40 -0.30
C ARG A 124 13.32 -14.15 1.20
N GLY A 125 12.09 -14.25 1.69
CA GLY A 125 11.80 -14.40 3.11
C GLY A 125 12.01 -15.84 3.62
N TYR A 126 11.71 -16.10 4.88
CA TYR A 126 11.86 -17.44 5.49
C TYR A 126 10.77 -18.44 5.09
N GLY A 127 9.68 -17.98 4.47
CA GLY A 127 8.57 -18.81 4.00
C GLY A 127 8.97 -19.84 2.93
N THR A 128 8.04 -20.74 2.60
CA THR A 128 8.23 -21.78 1.59
C THR A 128 8.00 -21.30 0.16
N ALA A 129 7.34 -20.16 0.00
CA ALA A 129 7.23 -19.52 -1.29
C ALA A 129 8.66 -19.14 -1.73
N GLN A 130 9.08 -19.51 -2.94
CA GLN A 130 10.36 -19.09 -3.52
C GLN A 130 10.40 -17.58 -3.82
N GLU A 131 9.39 -16.85 -3.33
CA GLU A 131 9.06 -15.48 -3.67
C GLU A 131 10.21 -14.56 -3.34
N ALA A 132 10.61 -13.82 -4.36
CA ALA A 132 11.75 -12.98 -4.25
C ALA A 132 11.63 -11.76 -5.17
N PRO A 133 11.84 -10.53 -4.68
CA PRO A 133 12.36 -9.49 -5.55
C PRO A 133 13.59 -10.03 -6.28
N ARG A 134 13.51 -10.12 -7.61
CA ARG A 134 14.64 -10.38 -8.49
C ARG A 134 15.28 -9.04 -8.80
N ASN A 135 16.45 -8.79 -8.28
CA ASN A 135 17.21 -7.60 -8.65
C ASN A 135 18.15 -7.94 -9.80
N SER A 136 18.22 -7.04 -10.79
CA SER A 136 19.16 -7.15 -11.91
C SER A 136 20.02 -5.90 -12.03
N SER A 137 21.31 -6.05 -12.32
CA SER A 137 22.21 -4.94 -12.62
C SER A 137 21.95 -4.41 -14.03
N VAL A 138 22.04 -3.10 -14.21
CA VAL A 138 22.19 -2.49 -15.54
C VAL A 138 23.69 -2.31 -15.81
N ALA A 139 24.23 -3.00 -16.80
CA ALA A 139 25.57 -2.70 -17.29
C ALA A 139 25.63 -1.22 -17.74
N PRO A 140 26.65 -0.43 -17.39
CA PRO A 140 26.76 0.93 -17.88
C PRO A 140 26.93 0.88 -19.40
N SER A 141 25.87 1.28 -20.12
CA SER A 141 26.02 1.65 -21.53
C SER A 141 27.12 2.70 -21.59
N LYS A 142 28.13 2.47 -22.44
CA LYS A 142 29.22 3.43 -22.71
C LYS A 142 28.67 4.65 -23.45
N SER A 143 27.88 5.48 -22.77
CA SER A 143 27.49 6.83 -23.17
C SER A 143 26.83 7.53 -22.00
N ASN A 144 27.59 8.44 -21.39
CA ASN A 144 27.24 9.48 -20.41
C ASN A 144 26.60 9.07 -19.06
N PRO A 145 27.23 9.44 -17.92
CA PRO A 145 26.60 9.31 -16.62
C PRO A 145 25.60 10.45 -16.42
N THR A 146 24.31 10.14 -16.44
CA THR A 146 23.26 11.01 -15.87
C THR A 146 22.86 10.50 -14.49
N PRO A 147 22.73 11.37 -13.48
CA PRO A 147 22.29 10.97 -12.15
C PRO A 147 20.83 10.49 -12.20
N SER A 148 20.57 9.35 -11.59
CA SER A 148 19.26 8.84 -11.17
C SER A 148 18.11 9.08 -12.15
N SER A 149 18.04 8.27 -13.21
CA SER A 149 16.78 8.11 -13.92
C SER A 149 15.88 7.20 -13.10
N LYS A 150 14.81 7.74 -12.48
CA LYS A 150 13.59 6.98 -12.18
C LYS A 150 13.16 6.28 -13.48
N ARG A 151 13.52 5.01 -13.64
CA ARG A 151 13.20 4.19 -14.81
C ARG A 151 13.00 2.77 -14.30
N PRO A 152 11.76 2.30 -14.07
CA PRO A 152 11.45 0.94 -14.49
C PRO A 152 11.79 0.90 -15.98
N SER A 153 12.55 -0.10 -16.42
CA SER A 153 13.07 -0.16 -17.79
C SER A 153 11.98 0.01 -18.85
N LEU A 154 11.83 1.22 -19.42
CA LEU A 154 11.10 1.47 -20.66
C LEU A 154 11.86 2.51 -21.49
N SER A 155 12.78 2.06 -22.36
CA SER A 155 13.34 2.90 -23.41
C SER A 155 12.33 3.04 -24.56
N ASN A 156 11.48 4.07 -24.48
CA ASN A 156 10.49 4.52 -25.48
C ASN A 156 9.43 3.49 -25.91
N PRO A 157 8.25 3.91 -26.39
CA PRO A 157 7.32 3.02 -27.07
C PRO A 157 7.72 2.96 -28.56
N PRO A 158 8.47 1.96 -29.05
CA PRO A 158 8.41 1.69 -30.47
C PRO A 158 7.05 1.04 -30.66
N THR A 159 6.06 1.80 -31.15
CA THR A 159 4.85 1.30 -31.83
C THR A 159 4.58 -0.16 -31.49
N ALA A 160 3.85 -0.42 -30.40
CA ALA A 160 3.64 -1.75 -29.83
C ALA A 160 3.12 -2.72 -30.89
N ARG A 161 4.04 -3.27 -31.69
CA ARG A 161 3.86 -4.51 -32.42
C ARG A 161 3.64 -5.50 -31.30
N ARG A 162 2.39 -5.98 -31.20
CA ARG A 162 2.01 -7.16 -30.43
C ARG A 162 3.16 -8.17 -30.51
N ARG A 163 4.06 -8.18 -29.53
CA ARG A 163 5.07 -9.23 -29.43
C ARG A 163 4.27 -10.43 -29.02
N ASN A 164 4.28 -11.46 -29.86
CA ASN A 164 3.66 -12.73 -29.48
C ASN A 164 4.27 -13.16 -28.14
N PRO A 165 3.44 -13.46 -27.13
CA PRO A 165 3.92 -13.86 -25.83
C PRO A 165 4.83 -15.08 -26.00
N THR A 166 6.08 -14.98 -25.57
CA THR A 166 7.06 -16.07 -25.61
C THR A 166 7.21 -16.60 -24.19
N ILE A 167 7.21 -17.93 -24.04
CA ILE A 167 7.46 -18.59 -22.77
C ILE A 167 8.98 -18.76 -22.62
N GLU A 168 9.53 -18.26 -21.51
CA GLU A 168 10.93 -18.39 -21.12
C GLU A 168 11.07 -19.52 -20.08
N GLU A 169 12.01 -20.43 -20.29
CA GLU A 169 12.37 -21.45 -19.30
C GLU A 169 13.35 -20.88 -18.27
N LEU A 170 13.02 -20.99 -16.99
CA LEU A 170 13.75 -20.37 -15.89
C LEU A 170 14.86 -21.27 -15.31
N HIS A 171 15.71 -21.84 -16.15
CA HIS A 171 16.76 -22.79 -15.72
C HIS A 171 17.68 -22.26 -14.61
N GLU A 172 17.92 -20.95 -14.59
CA GLU A 172 18.78 -20.32 -13.59
C GLU A 172 18.03 -19.86 -12.33
N ALA A 173 16.72 -19.67 -12.38
CA ALA A 173 15.97 -19.15 -11.25
C ALA A 173 15.82 -20.20 -10.14
N PRO A 174 15.80 -19.80 -8.85
CA PRO A 174 15.42 -20.72 -7.77
C PRO A 174 14.06 -21.37 -8.03
N GLY A 175 14.02 -22.70 -7.92
CA GLY A 175 12.82 -23.51 -8.16
C GLY A 175 12.44 -23.70 -9.64
N GLY A 176 13.17 -23.10 -10.59
CA GLY A 176 12.92 -23.30 -12.02
C GLY A 176 11.53 -22.83 -12.48
N GLY A 177 10.93 -23.58 -13.41
CA GLY A 177 9.63 -23.31 -14.00
C GLY A 177 9.69 -22.54 -15.32
N SER A 178 8.53 -22.11 -15.79
CA SER A 178 8.36 -21.34 -17.02
C SER A 178 7.75 -19.98 -16.72
N LEU A 179 8.16 -18.96 -17.47
CA LEU A 179 7.73 -17.58 -17.32
C LEU A 179 7.09 -17.06 -18.62
N LEU A 180 5.89 -16.52 -18.51
CA LEU A 180 5.22 -15.79 -19.58
C LEU A 180 5.15 -14.30 -19.22
N THR A 181 5.62 -13.43 -20.12
CA THR A 181 5.48 -11.98 -19.95
C THR A 181 4.36 -11.43 -20.82
N LEU A 182 3.31 -10.95 -20.18
CA LEU A 182 2.25 -10.13 -20.77
C LEU A 182 2.55 -8.65 -20.51
N HIS A 183 1.84 -7.76 -21.19
CA HIS A 183 1.91 -6.32 -20.92
C HIS A 183 0.49 -5.81 -20.72
N ASP A 184 0.31 -5.01 -19.67
CA ASP A 184 -0.96 -4.33 -19.42
C ASP A 184 -1.17 -3.16 -20.41
N PRO A 185 -2.34 -2.50 -20.40
CA PRO A 185 -2.64 -1.35 -21.27
C PRO A 185 -1.61 -0.22 -21.25
N GLU A 186 -0.90 -0.03 -20.13
CA GLU A 186 0.14 1.01 -19.99
C GLU A 186 1.56 0.49 -20.27
N GLY A 187 1.69 -0.80 -20.57
CA GLY A 187 2.96 -1.44 -20.93
C GLY A 187 3.75 -1.96 -19.74
N PHE A 188 3.18 -2.05 -18.54
CA PHE A 188 3.85 -2.75 -17.44
C PHE A 188 3.96 -4.24 -17.74
N PRO A 189 5.13 -4.85 -17.54
CA PRO A 189 5.31 -6.28 -17.73
C PRO A 189 4.63 -7.06 -16.60
N ILE A 190 3.73 -7.97 -16.96
CA ILE A 190 3.07 -8.91 -16.05
C ILE A 190 3.62 -10.30 -16.28
N ASN A 191 4.15 -10.88 -15.21
CA ASN A 191 4.90 -12.12 -15.25
C ASN A 191 4.06 -13.26 -14.66
N LEU A 192 3.64 -14.19 -15.52
CA LEU A 192 2.96 -15.41 -15.11
C LEU A 192 3.98 -16.55 -15.01
N MET A 193 4.11 -17.13 -13.82
CA MET A 193 5.02 -18.23 -13.56
C MET A 193 4.27 -19.53 -13.33
N TYR A 194 4.79 -20.63 -13.86
CA TYR A 194 4.24 -21.97 -13.66
C TYR A 194 5.35 -23.00 -13.45
N GLY A 195 5.08 -24.02 -12.64
CA GLY A 195 6.00 -25.15 -12.43
C GLY A 195 7.21 -24.86 -11.54
N GLN A 196 7.18 -23.79 -10.73
CA GLN A 196 8.24 -23.50 -9.77
C GLN A 196 8.18 -24.44 -8.57
N GLU A 197 9.30 -25.08 -8.21
CA GLU A 197 9.41 -25.90 -7.01
C GLU A 197 9.49 -25.03 -5.75
N PRO A 198 8.68 -25.28 -4.69
CA PRO A 198 8.75 -24.54 -3.44
C PRO A 198 10.13 -24.61 -2.75
N ALA A 199 10.47 -23.60 -1.96
CA ALA A 199 11.67 -23.63 -1.13
C ALA A 199 11.52 -24.66 -0.02
N ALA A 200 12.64 -25.26 0.42
CA ALA A 200 12.64 -26.12 1.58
C ALA A 200 12.13 -25.34 2.80
N LYS A 201 11.18 -25.93 3.53
CA LYS A 201 10.62 -25.34 4.74
C LYS A 201 11.71 -25.27 5.83
N GLY A 202 12.02 -24.06 6.28
CA GLY A 202 12.87 -23.81 7.43
C GLY A 202 12.11 -23.83 8.75
N GLU A 203 12.78 -23.48 9.84
CA GLU A 203 12.13 -23.20 11.12
C GLU A 203 11.41 -21.86 11.07
N TYR A 204 10.16 -21.84 11.50
CA TYR A 204 9.37 -20.61 11.57
C TYR A 204 9.56 -19.97 12.96
N PRO A 205 9.55 -18.63 13.06
CA PRO A 205 9.57 -17.99 14.36
C PRO A 205 8.35 -18.43 15.19
N SER A 206 8.54 -18.53 16.51
CA SER A 206 7.45 -18.93 17.41
C SER A 206 6.45 -17.80 17.57
N LYS A 207 5.15 -18.13 17.64
CA LYS A 207 4.10 -17.14 17.92
C LYS A 207 4.30 -16.52 19.31
N VAL A 208 4.28 -15.19 19.38
CA VAL A 208 4.31 -14.44 20.65
C VAL A 208 2.99 -14.65 21.41
N ILE A 209 3.11 -14.98 22.70
CA ILE A 209 1.94 -15.10 23.59
C ILE A 209 1.77 -13.75 24.31
N VAL A 210 0.64 -13.11 24.06
CA VAL A 210 0.25 -11.84 24.68
C VAL A 210 -0.70 -12.12 25.85
N ASN A 211 -0.61 -11.31 26.89
CA ASN A 211 -1.54 -11.31 28.02
C ASN A 211 -2.38 -10.03 27.92
N ASP A 212 -3.69 -10.12 28.11
CA ASP A 212 -4.57 -8.96 28.32
C ASP A 212 -4.96 -8.82 29.81
N GLU A 213 -5.94 -7.97 30.15
CA GLU A 213 -6.39 -7.75 31.52
C GLU A 213 -6.99 -8.98 32.19
N VAL A 214 -7.60 -9.91 31.42
CA VAL A 214 -8.32 -11.09 31.90
C VAL A 214 -7.63 -12.39 31.48
N ASP A 215 -7.23 -12.55 30.22
CA ASP A 215 -6.53 -13.73 29.70
C ASP A 215 -5.00 -13.57 29.85
N LYS A 216 -4.42 -14.32 30.79
CA LYS A 216 -2.99 -14.25 31.14
C LYS A 216 -2.29 -15.61 31.09
N PRO A 217 -2.27 -16.30 29.94
CA PRO A 217 -1.73 -17.65 29.83
C PRO A 217 -0.20 -17.70 30.02
N ARG A 218 0.49 -16.56 29.93
CA ARG A 218 1.95 -16.48 30.03
C ARG A 218 2.44 -16.48 31.50
N VAL A 219 2.70 -17.68 32.04
CA VAL A 219 3.25 -17.88 33.41
C VAL A 219 4.76 -18.10 33.39
N ARG A 220 5.52 -17.19 34.03
CA ARG A 220 7.00 -17.23 34.13
C ARG A 220 7.73 -17.40 32.77
N LYS A 221 7.11 -16.93 31.69
CA LYS A 221 7.68 -16.86 30.34
C LYS A 221 7.77 -15.40 29.93
N PHE A 222 8.95 -14.94 29.55
CA PHE A 222 9.16 -13.56 29.09
C PHE A 222 9.15 -13.54 27.57
N ASN A 223 8.49 -12.54 26.98
CA ASN A 223 8.69 -12.22 25.57
C ASN A 223 10.05 -11.52 25.48
N ARG A 224 11.00 -12.17 24.81
CA ARG A 224 12.35 -11.69 24.59
C ARG A 224 12.67 -11.86 23.11
N PHE A 225 13.19 -10.82 22.51
CA PHE A 225 13.51 -10.77 21.10
C PHE A 225 15.02 -10.65 20.93
N THR A 226 15.53 -11.22 19.85
CA THR A 226 16.91 -11.00 19.41
C THR A 226 16.92 -9.77 18.52
N PRO A 227 17.65 -8.68 18.86
CA PRO A 227 17.73 -7.50 18.01
C PRO A 227 18.28 -7.84 16.61
N GLY A 228 17.67 -7.29 15.57
CA GLY A 228 18.06 -7.54 14.19
C GLY A 228 17.02 -7.06 13.19
N PRO A 229 17.22 -7.37 11.89
CA PRO A 229 16.22 -7.17 10.84
C PRO A 229 14.87 -7.80 11.18
N ALA A 230 13.78 -7.27 10.61
CA ALA A 230 12.47 -7.91 10.71
C ALA A 230 12.52 -9.32 10.09
N ALA A 231 11.81 -10.28 10.68
CA ALA A 231 11.69 -11.60 10.09
C ALA A 231 10.68 -11.56 8.94
N VAL A 232 11.16 -11.35 7.70
CA VAL A 232 10.30 -11.34 6.51
C VAL A 232 9.88 -12.76 6.14
N HIS A 233 8.58 -13.00 6.12
CA HIS A 233 7.95 -14.26 5.76
C HIS A 233 7.86 -14.45 4.24
N LYS A 234 7.14 -13.57 3.54
CA LYS A 234 6.85 -13.66 2.10
C LYS A 234 6.59 -12.28 1.48
N LEU A 235 6.49 -12.23 0.15
CA LEU A 235 5.96 -11.08 -0.56
C LEU A 235 4.43 -11.10 -0.39
N GLY A 236 3.84 -9.96 -0.04
CA GLY A 236 2.40 -9.84 0.18
C GLY A 236 1.69 -9.27 -1.03
N HIS A 237 1.99 -8.00 -1.31
CA HIS A 237 1.36 -7.26 -2.38
C HIS A 237 2.32 -6.29 -3.07
N TYR A 238 1.85 -5.72 -4.17
CA TYR A 238 2.49 -4.60 -4.84
C TYR A 238 1.42 -3.63 -5.31
N GLY A 239 1.83 -2.44 -5.72
CA GLY A 239 0.92 -1.62 -6.50
C GLY A 239 1.55 -0.65 -7.47
N LEU A 240 0.65 -0.11 -8.28
CA LEU A 240 0.97 0.73 -9.42
C LEU A 240 0.22 2.06 -9.31
N CYS A 241 0.92 3.13 -9.64
CA CYS A 241 0.31 4.38 -10.07
C CYS A 241 0.10 4.30 -11.58
N VAL A 242 -1.08 4.64 -12.06
CA VAL A 242 -1.53 4.46 -13.45
C VAL A 242 -2.26 5.70 -13.97
N GLN A 243 -2.20 5.98 -15.27
CA GLN A 243 -2.85 7.14 -15.89
C GLN A 243 -4.30 6.84 -16.32
N ASP A 244 -4.53 5.70 -16.98
CA ASP A 244 -5.85 5.23 -17.41
C ASP A 244 -6.37 4.14 -16.45
N PHE A 245 -6.75 4.59 -15.26
CA PHE A 245 -7.24 3.73 -14.19
C PHE A 245 -8.42 2.84 -14.63
N PRO A 246 -9.48 3.32 -15.31
CA PRO A 246 -10.58 2.45 -15.74
C PRO A 246 -10.14 1.33 -16.70
N SER A 247 -9.27 1.64 -17.67
CA SER A 247 -8.75 0.62 -18.60
C SER A 247 -7.90 -0.42 -17.89
N GLN A 248 -7.09 0.00 -16.91
CA GLN A 248 -6.28 -0.90 -16.08
C GLN A 248 -7.17 -1.83 -15.26
N VAL A 249 -8.10 -1.29 -14.45
CA VAL A 249 -9.04 -2.09 -13.64
C VAL A 249 -9.75 -3.13 -14.49
N LYS A 250 -10.28 -2.71 -15.65
CA LYS A 250 -10.95 -3.60 -16.58
C LYS A 250 -10.02 -4.71 -17.09
N TRP A 251 -8.81 -4.36 -17.53
CA TRP A 251 -7.89 -5.35 -18.07
C TRP A 251 -7.48 -6.39 -17.02
N TYR A 252 -7.09 -5.97 -15.81
CA TYR A 252 -6.68 -6.90 -14.76
C TYR A 252 -7.83 -7.81 -14.31
N THR A 253 -9.03 -7.25 -14.10
CA THR A 253 -10.18 -8.01 -13.59
C THR A 253 -10.85 -8.87 -14.66
N GLN A 254 -10.70 -8.57 -15.95
CA GLN A 254 -11.21 -9.44 -17.02
C GLN A 254 -10.27 -10.60 -17.35
N ASN A 255 -8.95 -10.40 -17.23
CA ASN A 255 -7.96 -11.42 -17.61
C ASN A 255 -7.56 -12.34 -16.44
N PHE A 256 -7.63 -11.87 -15.20
CA PHE A 256 -7.21 -12.63 -14.02
C PHE A 256 -8.32 -12.70 -12.98
N ASN A 257 -8.28 -13.71 -12.12
CA ASN A 257 -9.12 -13.81 -10.92
C ASN A 257 -8.72 -12.80 -9.83
N LEU A 258 -8.43 -11.56 -10.21
CA LEU A 258 -8.28 -10.46 -9.29
C LEU A 258 -9.65 -9.85 -9.04
N ALA A 259 -10.07 -9.83 -7.78
CA ALA A 259 -11.37 -9.33 -7.34
C ALA A 259 -11.17 -8.12 -6.43
N PRO A 260 -11.92 -7.03 -6.64
CA PRO A 260 -11.78 -5.84 -5.82
C PRO A 260 -12.38 -6.07 -4.43
N THR A 261 -11.66 -5.66 -3.39
CA THR A 261 -12.22 -5.52 -2.03
C THR A 261 -12.76 -4.10 -1.86
N ASP A 262 -11.97 -3.10 -2.25
CA ASP A 262 -12.28 -1.69 -2.03
C ASP A 262 -11.93 -0.85 -3.23
N PHE A 263 -12.80 0.12 -3.53
CA PHE A 263 -12.49 1.28 -4.34
C PHE A 263 -12.37 2.52 -3.45
N LEU A 264 -11.41 3.38 -3.77
CA LEU A 264 -11.41 4.76 -3.32
C LEU A 264 -11.94 5.65 -4.43
N PHE A 265 -12.81 6.61 -4.10
CA PHE A 265 -13.38 7.54 -5.06
C PHE A 265 -13.26 9.01 -4.62
N VAL A 266 -13.25 9.91 -5.60
CA VAL A 266 -13.47 11.35 -5.37
C VAL A 266 -14.86 11.75 -5.85
N PRO A 267 -15.61 12.59 -5.12
CA PRO A 267 -16.88 13.11 -5.59
C PRO A 267 -16.71 13.94 -6.88
N THR A 268 -17.60 13.76 -7.85
CA THR A 268 -17.66 14.61 -9.05
C THR A 268 -18.86 15.54 -8.96
N PRO A 269 -18.73 16.81 -9.39
CA PRO A 269 -19.86 17.74 -9.40
C PRO A 269 -21.01 17.17 -10.23
N SER A 270 -22.19 17.02 -9.64
CA SER A 270 -23.39 16.62 -10.37
C SER A 270 -23.77 17.71 -11.36
N SER A 271 -23.98 17.35 -12.63
CA SER A 271 -24.59 18.23 -13.61
C SER A 271 -26.09 18.40 -13.32
N SER A 272 -26.44 19.18 -12.30
CA SER A 272 -27.79 19.68 -12.10
C SER A 272 -27.76 21.19 -12.25
N ASN A 273 -28.15 21.67 -13.44
CA ASN A 273 -28.66 23.02 -13.60
C ASN A 273 -29.95 23.12 -12.77
N GLU A 274 -29.93 23.83 -11.65
CA GLU A 274 -31.03 24.73 -11.31
C GLU A 274 -30.46 26.08 -10.87
N ASP A 275 -31.04 27.09 -11.50
CA ASP A 275 -30.66 28.47 -11.63
C ASP A 275 -30.79 29.20 -10.27
N THR A 276 -29.66 29.63 -9.70
CA THR A 276 -29.64 30.83 -8.87
C THR A 276 -28.38 31.62 -9.20
N SER A 277 -28.48 32.42 -10.25
CA SER A 277 -27.57 33.54 -10.48
C SER A 277 -27.47 34.44 -9.23
N PRO A 278 -26.27 34.92 -8.86
CA PRO A 278 -26.13 36.29 -8.41
C PRO A 278 -25.28 37.09 -9.41
N ALA A 279 -25.69 38.33 -9.58
CA ALA A 279 -25.27 39.28 -10.61
C ALA A 279 -23.75 39.42 -10.78
N ALA A 280 -23.34 39.52 -12.04
CA ALA A 280 -21.98 39.89 -12.45
C ALA A 280 -21.64 41.33 -12.06
N ALA A 281 -20.38 41.54 -11.64
CA ALA A 281 -19.69 42.83 -11.70
C ALA A 281 -18.73 42.84 -12.91
N PRO A 282 -18.47 44.00 -13.56
CA PRO A 282 -17.92 44.03 -14.90
C PRO A 282 -16.38 44.14 -14.92
N GLY A 283 -15.77 43.51 -15.93
CA GLY A 283 -14.53 44.00 -16.55
C GLY A 283 -13.31 43.10 -16.45
N SER A 284 -13.04 42.32 -17.50
CA SER A 284 -11.73 42.30 -18.18
C SER A 284 -11.81 41.37 -19.41
N GLU A 285 -11.33 41.88 -20.54
CA GLU A 285 -11.39 41.28 -21.88
C GLU A 285 -10.65 39.94 -21.97
N ALA A 286 -11.24 39.01 -22.74
CA ALA A 286 -10.64 37.75 -23.13
C ALA A 286 -9.86 37.90 -24.44
N VAL A 287 -8.67 37.30 -24.50
CA VAL A 287 -8.01 36.88 -25.75
C VAL A 287 -8.15 35.36 -25.84
N LYS A 288 -8.85 34.88 -26.88
CA LYS A 288 -8.96 33.45 -27.22
C LYS A 288 -7.71 32.99 -27.98
N PRO A 289 -7.34 31.70 -27.87
CA PRO A 289 -6.92 30.95 -29.03
C PRO A 289 -7.86 29.76 -29.29
N GLU A 290 -7.97 29.43 -30.58
CA GLU A 290 -8.87 28.47 -31.19
C GLU A 290 -8.35 27.02 -31.10
N ASN A 291 -9.32 26.10 -30.97
CA ASN A 291 -9.39 24.74 -31.49
C ASN A 291 -8.13 23.86 -31.50
N GLN A 292 -8.10 22.90 -30.57
CA GLN A 292 -7.65 21.54 -30.89
C GLN A 292 -8.70 20.53 -30.39
N GLU A 293 -9.15 19.69 -31.30
CA GLU A 293 -10.03 18.55 -31.07
C GLU A 293 -9.26 17.47 -30.28
N GLU A 294 -9.70 17.16 -29.07
CA GLU A 294 -9.29 15.93 -28.38
C GLU A 294 -10.52 15.07 -28.07
N GLY A 295 -10.60 13.94 -28.77
CA GLY A 295 -11.48 12.84 -28.44
C GLY A 295 -10.99 12.12 -27.19
N GLY A 296 -11.40 12.61 -26.03
CA GLY A 296 -11.36 11.87 -24.76
C GLY A 296 -12.71 11.27 -24.46
N GLN A 297 -12.81 9.93 -24.47
CA GLN A 297 -14.00 9.23 -24.00
C GLN A 297 -14.23 9.54 -22.51
N LYS A 298 -15.26 10.34 -22.23
CA LYS A 298 -15.76 10.58 -20.87
C LYS A 298 -16.25 9.27 -20.27
N ALA A 299 -15.50 8.74 -19.30
CA ALA A 299 -16.02 7.78 -18.34
C ALA A 299 -16.93 8.54 -17.35
N ALA A 300 -18.17 8.78 -17.74
CA ALA A 300 -19.21 9.27 -16.84
C ALA A 300 -20.07 8.07 -16.43
N THR A 301 -19.80 7.52 -15.24
CA THR A 301 -20.75 6.67 -14.54
C THR A 301 -21.88 7.56 -13.98
N ALA A 302 -23.11 7.10 -14.12
CA ALA A 302 -24.27 7.79 -13.57
C ALA A 302 -24.22 7.73 -12.03
N GLY A 303 -23.74 8.81 -11.41
CA GLY A 303 -23.56 8.97 -9.98
C GLY A 303 -22.30 9.79 -9.75
N GLY A 304 -22.41 10.91 -9.03
CA GLY A 304 -21.35 11.93 -8.87
C GLY A 304 -20.10 11.47 -8.12
N ARG A 305 -19.41 10.43 -8.61
CA ARG A 305 -18.14 9.90 -8.08
C ARG A 305 -17.23 9.41 -9.21
N MET A 306 -15.92 9.54 -9.02
CA MET A 306 -14.88 9.02 -9.90
C MET A 306 -13.98 8.11 -9.07
N ASP A 307 -13.92 6.82 -9.42
CA ASP A 307 -13.03 5.87 -8.76
C ASP A 307 -11.57 6.21 -9.13
N VAL A 308 -10.70 6.27 -8.12
CA VAL A 308 -9.30 6.71 -8.25
C VAL A 308 -8.30 5.71 -7.67
N ALA A 309 -8.73 4.75 -6.86
CA ALA A 309 -7.88 3.63 -6.44
C ALA A 309 -8.70 2.36 -6.27
N VAL A 310 -8.05 1.20 -6.36
CA VAL A 310 -8.65 -0.10 -6.06
C VAL A 310 -7.66 -1.03 -5.38
N PHE A 311 -8.15 -1.82 -4.43
CA PHE A 311 -7.45 -2.90 -3.76
C PHE A 311 -8.03 -4.23 -4.25
N LEU A 312 -7.16 -5.15 -4.69
CA LEU A 312 -7.55 -6.40 -5.34
C LEU A 312 -6.91 -7.60 -4.66
N HIS A 313 -7.72 -8.56 -4.25
CA HIS A 313 -7.25 -9.87 -3.79
C HIS A 313 -7.28 -10.90 -4.93
N VAL A 314 -6.55 -12.01 -4.76
CA VAL A 314 -6.66 -13.17 -5.66
C VAL A 314 -7.84 -14.01 -5.20
N ASP A 315 -8.92 -14.07 -6.00
CA ASP A 315 -10.09 -14.87 -5.68
C ASP A 315 -9.79 -16.38 -5.87
N ARG A 316 -9.66 -17.08 -4.74
CA ARG A 316 -9.45 -18.54 -4.66
C ARG A 316 -10.73 -19.29 -4.24
N GLY A 317 -11.89 -18.66 -4.38
CA GLY A 317 -13.16 -19.19 -3.93
C GLY A 317 -13.35 -19.02 -2.42
N GLU A 318 -13.62 -20.11 -1.72
CA GLU A 318 -13.85 -20.11 -0.27
C GLU A 318 -12.57 -19.92 0.55
N GLU A 319 -11.41 -20.24 -0.03
CA GLU A 319 -10.12 -20.15 0.66
C GLU A 319 -9.76 -18.68 0.92
N PRO A 320 -9.60 -18.27 2.19
CA PRO A 320 -9.24 -16.90 2.51
C PRO A 320 -7.87 -16.51 1.96
N THR A 321 -7.76 -15.27 1.48
CA THR A 321 -6.52 -14.65 1.02
C THR A 321 -6.31 -13.30 1.71
N ASP A 322 -5.08 -12.82 1.72
CA ASP A 322 -4.77 -11.44 2.16
C ASP A 322 -5.71 -10.45 1.47
N HIS A 323 -6.18 -9.45 2.22
CA HIS A 323 -7.10 -8.40 1.77
C HIS A 323 -6.78 -7.87 0.37
N HIS A 324 -5.51 -7.70 0.05
CA HIS A 324 -5.09 -7.43 -1.31
C HIS A 324 -3.74 -8.05 -1.60
N THR A 325 -3.55 -8.42 -2.85
CA THR A 325 -2.28 -8.85 -3.44
C THR A 325 -1.80 -7.81 -4.47
N PHE A 326 -2.70 -6.95 -4.94
CA PHE A 326 -2.42 -5.91 -5.90
C PHE A 326 -3.28 -4.68 -5.60
N PHE A 327 -2.69 -3.49 -5.56
CA PHE A 327 -3.46 -2.25 -5.58
C PHE A 327 -3.04 -1.37 -6.75
N MET A 328 -3.94 -0.50 -7.18
CA MET A 328 -3.60 0.53 -8.16
C MET A 328 -4.27 1.85 -7.81
N SER A 329 -3.60 2.95 -8.14
CA SER A 329 -4.09 4.32 -7.94
C SER A 329 -3.91 5.15 -9.21
N MET A 330 -4.84 6.05 -9.47
CA MET A 330 -4.76 7.02 -10.56
C MET A 330 -3.70 8.08 -10.23
N ASN A 331 -2.82 8.36 -11.19
CA ASN A 331 -1.75 9.34 -11.07
C ASN A 331 -1.43 9.95 -12.44
N ALA A 332 -0.83 11.14 -12.46
CA ALA A 332 -0.32 11.78 -13.67
C ALA A 332 0.78 10.97 -14.38
N LYS A 333 1.47 10.05 -13.69
CA LYS A 333 2.50 9.19 -14.29
C LYS A 333 2.38 7.74 -13.86
N SER A 334 2.55 6.87 -14.84
CA SER A 334 2.61 5.43 -14.63
C SER A 334 3.93 5.03 -13.96
N HIS A 335 3.88 4.45 -12.76
CA HIS A 335 5.06 3.88 -12.09
C HIS A 335 4.68 2.82 -11.03
N VAL A 336 5.66 2.06 -10.55
CA VAL A 336 5.46 1.18 -9.38
C VAL A 336 5.40 2.06 -8.13
N HIS A 337 4.34 1.91 -7.35
CA HIS A 337 4.21 2.63 -6.09
C HIS A 337 5.06 1.96 -5.01
N HIS A 338 4.78 0.70 -4.66
CA HIS A 338 5.57 -0.06 -3.70
C HIS A 338 5.40 -1.58 -3.89
N CYS A 339 6.26 -2.34 -3.21
CA CYS A 339 6.01 -3.74 -2.90
C CYS A 339 6.14 -4.00 -1.39
N SER A 340 5.36 -4.94 -0.89
CA SER A 340 5.16 -5.15 0.54
C SER A 340 5.47 -6.58 0.95
N PHE A 341 6.05 -6.73 2.13
CA PHE A 341 6.58 -7.98 2.64
C PHE A 341 6.03 -8.28 4.02
N GLU A 342 5.44 -9.46 4.15
CA GLU A 342 4.80 -9.88 5.41
C GLU A 342 5.89 -10.18 6.42
N VAL A 343 5.77 -9.66 7.64
CA VAL A 343 6.65 -9.98 8.76
C VAL A 343 5.90 -10.74 9.84
N HIS A 344 6.65 -11.48 10.66
CA HIS A 344 6.10 -12.48 11.57
C HIS A 344 5.03 -11.96 12.56
N ASP A 345 5.27 -10.81 13.17
CA ASP A 345 4.32 -10.15 14.07
C ASP A 345 4.65 -8.66 14.27
N TYR A 346 3.76 -7.95 14.97
CA TYR A 346 3.90 -6.53 15.28
C TYR A 346 5.18 -6.18 16.07
N ASP A 347 5.58 -7.02 17.04
CA ASP A 347 6.79 -6.76 17.83
C ASP A 347 8.03 -6.83 16.91
N THR A 348 8.09 -7.82 16.01
CA THR A 348 9.18 -7.96 15.03
C THR A 348 9.19 -6.83 14.00
N GLN A 349 8.02 -6.32 13.58
CA GLN A 349 7.94 -5.14 12.71
C GLN A 349 8.53 -3.91 13.40
N HIS A 350 8.14 -3.66 14.65
CA HIS A 350 8.63 -2.51 15.40
C HIS A 350 10.15 -2.59 15.66
N LEU A 351 10.66 -3.78 15.98
CA LEU A 351 12.10 -3.99 16.14
C LEU A 351 12.85 -3.84 14.81
N GLY A 352 12.27 -4.30 13.71
CA GLY A 352 12.79 -4.09 12.35
C GLY A 352 12.88 -2.61 11.98
N HIS A 353 11.85 -1.83 12.31
CA HIS A 353 11.86 -0.39 12.14
C HIS A 353 13.02 0.26 12.91
N GLN A 354 13.17 -0.08 14.20
CA GLN A 354 14.27 0.43 15.03
C GLN A 354 15.63 0.03 14.47
N TRP A 355 15.76 -1.20 13.96
CA TRP A 355 16.97 -1.68 13.30
C TRP A 355 17.31 -0.83 12.08
N LEU A 356 16.37 -0.64 11.15
CA LEU A 356 16.58 0.16 9.94
C LEU A 356 16.88 1.63 10.27
N ALA A 357 16.17 2.21 11.24
CA ALA A 357 16.44 3.57 11.74
C ALA A 357 17.85 3.70 12.34
N SER A 358 18.31 2.69 13.10
CA SER A 358 19.67 2.68 13.68
C SER A 358 20.76 2.65 12.59
N LYS A 359 20.46 2.02 11.44
CA LYS A 359 21.30 1.97 10.25
C LYS A 359 21.23 3.22 9.37
N LYS A 360 20.39 4.21 9.75
CA LYS A 360 20.20 5.47 9.03
C LYS A 360 19.56 5.31 7.65
N TYR A 361 18.78 4.26 7.44
CA TYR A 361 17.86 4.22 6.30
C TYR A 361 16.77 5.28 6.45
N THR A 362 16.12 5.63 5.34
CA THR A 362 15.11 6.70 5.31
C THR A 362 13.73 6.07 5.32
N SER A 363 12.97 6.30 6.40
CA SER A 363 11.55 5.93 6.46
C SER A 363 10.76 6.83 5.52
N VAL A 364 9.78 6.26 4.82
CA VAL A 364 8.85 7.02 3.97
C VAL A 364 7.75 7.63 4.84
N TRP A 365 7.13 6.82 5.69
CA TRP A 365 5.95 7.21 6.48
C TRP A 365 6.11 6.84 7.96
N GLY A 366 6.54 5.61 8.25
CA GLY A 366 6.72 5.07 9.60
C GLY A 366 5.67 4.00 9.92
N ILE A 367 5.59 3.58 11.20
CA ILE A 367 4.69 2.51 11.61
C ILE A 367 3.27 3.04 11.82
N GLY A 368 2.29 2.43 11.17
CA GLY A 368 0.88 2.70 11.37
C GLY A 368 0.00 1.49 11.12
N ARG A 369 -1.32 1.67 11.21
CA ARG A 369 -2.31 0.67 10.80
C ARG A 369 -3.22 1.25 9.74
N HIS A 370 -3.35 0.54 8.62
CA HIS A 370 -4.27 0.93 7.56
C HIS A 370 -5.72 0.76 7.99
N ILE A 371 -6.59 1.63 7.46
CA ILE A 371 -8.05 1.42 7.55
C ILE A 371 -8.44 0.20 6.72
N LEU A 372 -8.03 0.19 5.45
CA LEU A 372 -8.32 -0.91 4.52
C LEU A 372 -7.40 -2.11 4.79
N GLY A 373 -8.00 -3.30 4.87
CA GLY A 373 -7.30 -4.54 5.21
C GLY A 373 -6.71 -4.62 6.61
N SER A 374 -6.88 -3.58 7.45
CA SER A 374 -6.41 -3.51 8.85
C SER A 374 -4.92 -3.80 9.06
N GLN A 375 -4.10 -3.89 8.01
CA GLN A 375 -2.70 -4.30 8.15
C GLN A 375 -1.88 -3.19 8.82
N ILE A 376 -0.90 -3.59 9.63
CA ILE A 376 0.12 -2.69 10.17
C ILE A 376 1.17 -2.50 9.08
N PHE A 377 1.52 -1.26 8.77
CA PHE A 377 2.49 -0.91 7.73
C PHE A 377 3.77 -0.30 8.33
N ASP A 378 4.88 -0.42 7.61
CA ASP A 378 6.12 0.35 7.83
C ASP A 378 6.87 0.53 6.49
N TYR A 379 6.85 1.74 5.95
CA TYR A 379 7.38 2.06 4.63
C TYR A 379 8.81 2.62 4.68
N TRP A 380 9.67 2.14 3.78
CA TRP A 380 11.07 2.53 3.64
C TRP A 380 11.45 2.83 2.19
N TRP A 381 12.34 3.80 2.00
CA TRP A 381 13.01 3.98 0.71
C TRP A 381 14.17 2.99 0.60
N ASP A 382 14.23 2.26 -0.51
CA ASP A 382 15.42 1.51 -0.87
C ASP A 382 16.56 2.41 -1.35
N THR A 383 17.70 1.80 -1.69
CA THR A 383 18.93 2.52 -2.07
C THR A 383 18.83 3.29 -3.39
N THR A 384 17.74 3.11 -4.13
CA THR A 384 17.45 3.71 -5.44
C THR A 384 16.14 4.50 -5.48
N GLY A 385 15.45 4.65 -4.34
CA GLY A 385 14.20 5.39 -4.23
C GLY A 385 12.95 4.61 -4.66
N ASN A 386 12.98 3.27 -4.66
CA ASN A 386 11.74 2.49 -4.67
C ASN A 386 11.21 2.39 -3.24
N MET A 387 9.89 2.50 -3.08
CA MET A 387 9.24 2.31 -1.79
C MET A 387 9.03 0.82 -1.54
N ILE A 388 9.40 0.36 -0.34
CA ILE A 388 9.13 -1.01 0.11
C ILE A 388 8.50 -0.97 1.49
N GLU A 389 7.69 -1.97 1.79
CA GLU A 389 6.88 -2.01 3.01
C GLU A 389 7.11 -3.31 3.78
N HIS A 390 7.23 -3.22 5.10
CA HIS A 390 6.91 -4.33 6.00
C HIS A 390 5.45 -4.24 6.40
N TYR A 391 4.72 -5.36 6.29
CA TYR A 391 3.36 -5.43 6.82
C TYR A 391 3.14 -6.63 7.73
N ALA A 392 2.21 -6.51 8.67
CA ALA A 392 1.76 -7.60 9.54
C ALA A 392 0.27 -7.44 9.89
N ASP A 393 -0.35 -8.51 10.38
CA ASP A 393 -1.69 -8.45 10.98
C ASP A 393 -2.78 -7.91 10.02
N GLY A 394 -2.70 -8.32 8.75
CA GLY A 394 -3.72 -8.01 7.74
C GLY A 394 -4.94 -8.94 7.85
N ASP A 395 -6.11 -8.41 7.50
CA ASP A 395 -7.36 -9.15 7.43
C ASP A 395 -7.41 -10.06 6.19
N LEU A 396 -8.29 -11.06 6.24
CA LEU A 396 -8.47 -12.05 5.19
C LEU A 396 -9.85 -11.93 4.53
N VAL A 397 -9.87 -12.10 3.22
CA VAL A 397 -11.07 -11.97 2.36
C VAL A 397 -11.23 -13.19 1.47
N ASN A 398 -12.42 -13.40 0.93
CA ASN A 398 -12.71 -14.49 0.00
C ASN A 398 -13.80 -14.09 -1.02
N LYS A 399 -14.33 -15.03 -1.80
CA LYS A 399 -15.36 -14.75 -2.81
C LYS A 399 -16.66 -14.11 -2.28
N ASP A 400 -16.93 -14.21 -0.97
CA ASP A 400 -18.14 -13.71 -0.34
C ASP A 400 -17.95 -12.28 0.22
N THR A 401 -16.72 -11.76 0.19
CA THR A 401 -16.42 -10.37 0.52
C THR A 401 -17.07 -9.44 -0.52
N PRO A 402 -17.89 -8.46 -0.09
CA PRO A 402 -18.47 -7.49 -1.00
C PRO A 402 -17.42 -6.49 -1.50
N VAL A 403 -17.69 -5.86 -2.64
CA VAL A 403 -16.90 -4.73 -3.15
C VAL A 403 -17.38 -3.47 -2.44
N ALA A 404 -16.50 -2.76 -1.74
CA ALA A 404 -16.82 -1.55 -1.01
C ALA A 404 -16.30 -0.27 -1.69
N TRP A 405 -16.91 0.87 -1.39
CA TRP A 405 -16.48 2.19 -1.86
C TRP A 405 -16.24 3.15 -0.69
N ASN A 406 -15.09 3.80 -0.70
CA ASN A 406 -14.65 4.75 0.32
C ASN A 406 -14.22 6.07 -0.32
N ASN A 407 -14.35 7.18 0.41
CA ASN A 407 -13.77 8.45 -0.06
C ASN A 407 -12.24 8.35 -0.08
N ALA A 408 -11.64 8.87 -1.15
CA ALA A 408 -10.20 9.07 -1.21
C ALA A 408 -9.79 10.28 -0.36
N GLY A 409 -8.79 10.11 0.51
CA GLY A 409 -8.14 11.20 1.25
C GLY A 409 -7.11 10.68 2.24
N ASP A 410 -6.23 11.54 2.74
CA ASP A 410 -5.18 11.13 3.69
C ASP A 410 -5.78 10.51 4.97
N GLU A 411 -6.92 11.03 5.43
CA GLU A 411 -7.67 10.49 6.58
C GLU A 411 -8.26 9.09 6.33
N SER A 412 -8.37 8.65 5.08
CA SER A 412 -8.89 7.33 4.73
C SER A 412 -7.81 6.24 4.69
N LEU A 413 -6.54 6.58 4.93
CA LEU A 413 -5.43 5.65 4.75
C LEU A 413 -5.02 4.93 6.05
N ALA A 414 -5.10 5.58 7.22
CA ALA A 414 -4.61 5.02 8.47
C ALA A 414 -5.53 5.27 9.67
N VAL A 415 -5.75 4.23 10.49
CA VAL A 415 -6.40 4.32 11.80
C VAL A 415 -5.52 5.08 12.77
N TRP A 416 -4.22 4.77 12.77
CA TRP A 416 -3.19 5.43 13.56
C TRP A 416 -1.83 5.30 12.87
N GLY A 417 -0.93 6.25 13.13
CA GLY A 417 0.40 6.33 12.54
C GLY A 417 0.86 7.79 12.43
N PRO A 418 2.09 8.05 11.96
CA PRO A 418 2.52 9.39 11.56
C PRO A 418 1.57 10.01 10.52
N GLU A 419 1.62 11.33 10.37
CA GLU A 419 0.89 11.99 9.26
C GLU A 419 1.36 11.44 7.91
N VAL A 420 0.41 11.21 7.01
CA VAL A 420 0.71 10.73 5.65
C VAL A 420 1.59 11.79 4.98
N PRO A 421 2.77 11.43 4.46
CA PRO A 421 3.57 12.37 3.68
C PRO A 421 2.80 12.78 2.42
N LYS A 422 2.77 14.08 2.10
CA LYS A 422 2.02 14.60 0.93
C LYS A 422 2.41 13.97 -0.40
N TRP A 423 3.66 13.51 -0.50
CA TRP A 423 4.22 12.83 -1.68
C TRP A 423 4.01 11.31 -1.68
N PHE A 424 3.25 10.75 -0.75
CA PHE A 424 3.12 9.29 -0.60
C PHE A 424 2.49 8.64 -1.85
N LEU A 425 1.46 9.27 -2.41
CA LEU A 425 0.75 8.80 -3.61
C LEU A 425 1.21 9.48 -4.92
N GLU A 426 2.25 10.33 -4.88
CA GLU A 426 2.72 11.16 -6.02
C GLU A 426 3.64 10.45 -7.03
#